data_AF-A0A5K1ECW7-F1
#
_entry.id   AF-A0A5K1ECW7-F1
#
_cell.length_a   1.000
_cell.length_b   1.000
_cell.length_c   1.000
_cell.angle_alpha   90.00
_cell.angle_beta   90.00
_cell.angle_gamma   90.00
#
_symmetry.space_group_name_H-M   'P 1'
#
loop_
_entity.id
_entity.type
_entity.pdbx_description
1 polymer ?
#
loop_
_entity_poly.entity_id
_entity_poly.type
_entity_poly.pdbx_seq_one_letter_code
_entity_poly.pdbx_strand_id
1 'polypeptide(L)' 'GIDLSRWRELLKEESEEGDLEKFTQHVNARHFIPNTVIVDCTASSEIANNYYDWLRRGIHVITPNKKANSGPLER' A
#
# COMPACT_ATOMS: atom_id res chain seq x y z
N GLY A 1 -0.30 -15.07 6.93
CA GLY A 1 -1.39 -14.11 7.19
C GLY A 1 -1.39 -13.76 8.67
N ILE A 2 -2.14 -12.73 9.08
CA ILE A 2 -2.23 -12.27 10.48
C ILE A 2 -3.50 -12.84 11.12
N ASP A 3 -3.43 -13.20 12.40
CA ASP A 3 -4.61 -13.59 13.19
C ASP A 3 -5.47 -12.37 13.52
N LEU A 4 -6.67 -12.32 12.92
CA LEU A 4 -7.61 -11.22 13.08
C LEU A 4 -8.31 -11.19 14.45
N SER A 5 -8.18 -12.21 15.28
CA SER A 5 -8.69 -12.15 16.66
C SER A 5 -7.76 -11.33 17.56
N ARG A 6 -6.46 -11.24 17.21
CA ARG A 6 -5.41 -10.62 18.02
C ARG A 6 -4.67 -9.46 17.35
N TRP A 7 -5.08 -9.04 16.14
CA TRP A 7 -4.36 -8.05 15.34
C TRP A 7 -4.02 -6.74 16.08
N ARG A 8 -4.84 -6.31 17.03
CA ARG A 8 -4.60 -5.07 17.82
C ARG A 8 -3.44 -5.22 18.79
N GLU A 9 -3.32 -6.37 19.45
CA GLU A 9 -2.22 -6.68 20.35
C GLU A 9 -0.93 -6.80 19.54
N LEU A 10 -0.97 -7.60 18.46
CA LEU A 10 0.15 -7.77 17.54
C LEU A 10 0.63 -6.44 16.97
N LEU A 11 -0.28 -5.55 16.57
CA LEU A 11 0.06 -4.22 16.10
C LEU A 11 0.74 -3.38 17.20
N LYS A 12 0.32 -3.50 18.46
CA LYS A 12 0.90 -2.72 19.55
C LYS A 12 2.27 -3.23 19.98
N GLU A 13 2.45 -4.55 19.99
CA GLU A 13 3.64 -5.20 20.56
C GLU A 13 4.73 -5.48 19.52
N GLU A 14 4.35 -5.70 18.26
CA GLU A 14 5.26 -6.17 17.20
C GLU A 14 5.33 -5.22 15.99
N SER A 15 4.76 -4.01 16.06
CA SER A 15 4.87 -3.06 14.95
C SER A 15 6.26 -2.45 14.82
N GLU A 16 6.60 -2.12 13.58
CA GLU A 16 7.71 -1.25 13.23
C GLU A 16 7.17 0.08 12.66
N GLU A 17 8.02 1.10 12.61
CA GLU A 17 7.69 2.33 11.90
C GLU A 17 7.39 2.04 10.43
N GLY A 18 6.32 2.66 9.92
CA GLY A 18 5.88 2.45 8.55
C GLY A 18 6.84 3.08 7.54
N ASP A 19 7.39 2.26 6.65
CA ASP A 19 8.17 2.69 5.49
C ASP A 19 7.51 2.15 4.21
N LEU A 20 6.98 3.04 3.39
CA LEU A 20 6.25 2.71 2.18
C LEU A 20 7.14 2.12 1.08
N GLU A 21 8.40 2.53 0.98
CA GLU A 21 9.32 1.99 -0.02
C GLU A 21 9.74 0.57 0.38
N LYS A 22 10.11 0.35 1.65
CA LYS A 22 10.41 -1.00 2.18
C LYS A 22 9.21 -1.93 2.01
N PHE A 23 8.01 -1.44 2.30
CA PHE A 23 6.77 -2.18 2.10
C PHE A 23 6.58 -2.56 0.61
N THR A 24 6.73 -1.59 -0.29
CA THR A 24 6.58 -1.80 -1.74
C THR A 24 7.61 -2.79 -2.28
N GLN A 25 8.86 -2.70 -1.80
CA GLN A 25 9.92 -3.63 -2.15
C GLN A 25 9.60 -5.05 -1.69
N HIS A 26 9.13 -5.24 -0.45
CA HIS A 26 8.72 -6.55 0.04
C HIS A 26 7.61 -7.18 -0.82
N VAL A 27 6.66 -6.34 -1.22
CA VAL A 27 5.49 -6.71 -2.04
C VAL A 27 5.90 -7.10 -3.47
N ASN A 28 6.94 -6.48 -4.04
CA ASN A 28 7.45 -6.76 -5.38
C ASN A 28 8.58 -7.82 -5.42
N ALA A 29 9.36 -7.98 -4.35
CA ALA A 29 10.57 -8.84 -4.32
C ALA A 29 10.30 -10.33 -4.53
N ARG A 30 9.04 -10.77 -4.48
CA ARG A 30 8.65 -12.14 -4.78
C ARG A 30 8.43 -12.29 -6.29
N HIS A 31 9.52 -12.38 -7.05
CA HIS A 31 9.54 -12.62 -8.50
C HIS A 31 8.69 -13.82 -8.99
N PHE A 32 8.21 -14.66 -8.07
CA PHE A 32 7.35 -15.80 -8.36
C PHE A 32 5.84 -15.48 -8.31
N ILE A 33 5.42 -14.32 -7.79
CA ILE A 33 4.01 -13.94 -7.73
C ILE A 33 3.68 -13.08 -8.96
N PRO A 34 2.91 -13.60 -9.94
CA PRO A 34 2.73 -12.92 -11.22
C PRO A 34 1.89 -11.64 -11.11
N ASN A 35 1.01 -11.54 -10.10
CA ASN A 35 0.13 -10.39 -9.91
C ASN A 35 0.19 -9.92 -8.47
N THR A 36 0.56 -8.65 -8.29
CA THR A 36 0.69 -8.03 -6.98
C THR A 36 -0.31 -6.89 -6.86
N VAL A 37 -0.99 -6.80 -5.71
CA VAL A 37 -2.03 -5.79 -5.47
C VAL A 37 -1.84 -5.13 -4.11
N ILE A 38 -2.01 -3.82 -4.08
CA ILE A 38 -2.17 -3.02 -2.86
C ILE A 38 -3.63 -2.59 -2.76
N VAL A 39 -4.22 -2.80 -1.58
CA VAL A 39 -5.57 -2.33 -1.26
C VAL A 39 -5.44 -1.12 -0.34
N ASP A 40 -5.59 0.09 -0.88
CA ASP A 40 -5.54 1.31 -0.09
C ASP A 40 -6.94 1.69 0.39
N CYS A 41 -7.25 1.37 1.65
CA CYS A 41 -8.50 1.75 2.31
C CYS A 41 -8.40 3.08 3.09
N THR A 42 -7.38 3.91 2.83
CA THR A 42 -7.18 5.20 3.51
C THR A 42 -7.89 6.35 2.78
N ALA A 43 -7.79 7.54 3.37
CA ALA A 43 -8.07 8.81 2.70
C ALA A 43 -6.82 9.69 2.64
N SER A 44 -5.62 9.09 2.52
CA SER A 44 -4.35 9.83 2.57
C SER A 44 -3.89 10.28 1.19
N SER A 45 -3.48 11.55 1.07
CA SER A 45 -2.84 12.05 -0.15
C SER A 45 -1.43 11.48 -0.31
N GLU A 46 -0.73 11.27 0.81
CA GLU A 46 0.63 10.75 0.84
C GLU A 46 0.67 9.34 0.24
N ILE A 47 -0.28 8.48 0.63
CA ILE A 47 -0.43 7.14 0.05
C ILE A 47 -0.76 7.24 -1.45
N ALA A 48 -1.72 8.08 -1.82
CA ALA A 48 -2.14 8.28 -3.21
C ALA A 48 -0.99 8.74 -4.13
N ASN A 49 -0.02 9.51 -3.61
CA ASN A 49 1.12 9.97 -4.39
C ASN A 49 2.04 8.82 -4.86
N ASN A 50 2.01 7.66 -4.20
CA ASN A 50 2.83 6.51 -4.57
C ASN A 50 2.22 5.66 -5.70
N TYR A 51 0.95 5.88 -6.05
CA TYR A 51 0.22 5.02 -7.00
C TYR A 51 0.90 4.93 -8.36
N TYR A 52 1.45 6.05 -8.84
CA TYR A 52 2.09 6.10 -10.14
C TYR A 52 3.28 5.14 -10.22
N ASP A 53 4.15 5.18 -9.21
CA ASP A 53 5.32 4.32 -9.13
C ASP A 53 4.94 2.86 -8.90
N TRP A 54 3.92 2.60 -8.08
CA TRP A 54 3.37 1.25 -7.88
C TRP A 54 2.85 0.64 -9.18
N LEU A 55 2.03 1.39 -9.93
CA LEU A 55 1.49 0.93 -11.21
C LEU A 55 2.60 0.68 -12.24
N ARG A 56 3.62 1.56 -12.31
CA ARG A 56 4.79 1.34 -13.17
C ARG A 56 5.59 0.09 -12.82
N ARG A 57 5.62 -0.28 -11.53
CA ARG A 57 6.27 -1.48 -11.01
C ARG A 57 5.41 -2.75 -11.17
N GLY A 58 4.24 -2.67 -11.81
CA GLY A 58 3.33 -3.80 -12.02
C GLY A 58 2.45 -4.12 -10.80
N ILE A 59 2.36 -3.21 -9.82
CA ILE A 59 1.54 -3.38 -8.62
C ILE A 59 0.18 -2.72 -8.88
N HIS A 60 -0.88 -3.52 -8.87
CA HIS A 60 -2.25 -3.03 -9.02
C HIS A 60 -2.73 -2.33 -7.74
N VAL A 61 -3.59 -1.33 -7.87
CA VAL A 61 -4.19 -0.61 -6.74
C VAL A 61 -5.70 -0.76 -6.75
N ILE A 62 -6.27 -1.20 -5.63
CA ILE A 62 -7.71 -1.18 -5.35
C ILE A 62 -7.94 -0.17 -4.24
N THR A 63 -8.79 0.83 -4.47
CA THR A 63 -8.93 1.91 -3.48
C THR A 63 -10.28 2.63 -3.52
N PRO A 64 -10.91 2.90 -2.36
CA PRO A 64 -11.92 3.94 -2.21
C PRO A 64 -11.33 5.36 -2.03
N ASN A 65 -9.99 5.54 -2.00
CA ASN A 65 -9.34 6.82 -1.79
C ASN A 65 -9.51 7.75 -2.98
N LYS A 66 -10.37 8.76 -2.83
CA LYS A 66 -10.70 9.71 -3.91
C LYS A 66 -9.57 10.69 -4.22
N LYS A 67 -8.59 10.87 -3.30
CA LYS A 67 -7.58 11.93 -3.41
C LYS A 67 -6.57 11.73 -4.54
N ALA A 68 -6.45 10.51 -5.06
CA ALA A 68 -5.66 10.23 -6.26
C ALA A 68 -6.24 10.95 -7.49
N ASN A 69 -7.56 10.86 -7.69
CA ASN A 69 -8.23 11.30 -8.91
C ASN A 69 -8.98 12.65 -8.77
N SER A 70 -9.03 13.21 -7.57
CA SER A 70 -9.72 14.49 -7.30
C SER A 70 -8.76 15.64 -6.95
N GLY A 71 -7.45 15.45 -7.14
CA GLY A 71 -6.45 16.50 -6.98
C GLY A 71 -6.27 17.33 -8.25
N PRO A 72 -5.41 18.37 -8.23
CA PRO A 72 -5.01 19.11 -9.43
C PRO A 72 -4.50 18.16 -10.52
N LEU A 73 -4.80 18.49 -11.78
CA LEU A 73 -4.39 17.71 -12.95
C LEU A 73 -2.87 17.68 -13.11
N GLU A 74 -2.22 18.80 -12.81
CA GLU A 74 -0.76 18.87 -12.72
C GLU A 74 -0.35 18.51 -11.31
N ARG A 75 0.24 17.32 -11.16
CA ARG A 75 0.84 16.84 -9.93
C ARG A 75 2.25 16.34 -10.22
#